data_AF-A0A2A2WZG5-F1
#
_entry.id   AF-A0A2A2WZG5-F1
#
_cell.length_a   1.000
_cell.length_b   1.000
_cell.length_c   1.000
_cell.angle_alpha   90.00
_cell.angle_beta   90.00
_cell.angle_gamma   90.00
#
_symmetry.space_group_name_H-M   'P 1'
#
loop_
_entity.id
_entity.type
_entity.pdbx_description
1 polymer ?
#
loop_
_entity_poly.entity_id
_entity_poly.type
_entity_poly.pdbx_seq_one_letter_code
_entity_poly.pdbx_strand_id
1 'polypeptide(L)' 'MWNQLEELLKSKNITRYKLSKLTGIGQTTLQSYKDGVEPSFKNMCKIADALDVSLDYFRKDD' A
#
# COMPACT_ATOMS: atom_id res chain seq x y z
N MET A 1 6.78 -4.64 -4.48
CA MET A 1 5.88 -3.97 -3.52
C MET A 1 5.47 -2.57 -3.97
N TRP A 2 6.31 -1.52 -3.91
CA TRP A 2 5.85 -0.14 -4.22
C TRP A 2 5.26 0.01 -5.64
N ASN A 3 5.91 -0.53 -6.67
CA ASN A 3 5.39 -0.42 -8.05
C ASN A 3 3.99 -1.02 -8.19
N GLN A 4 3.77 -2.22 -7.63
CA GLN A 4 2.46 -2.89 -7.62
C GLN A 4 1.42 -2.08 -6.84
N LEU A 5 1.80 -1.49 -5.70
CA LEU A 5 0.95 -0.60 -4.93
C LEU A 5 0.57 0.65 -5.75
N GLU A 6 1.52 1.26 -6.45
CA GLU A 6 1.28 2.43 -7.29
C GLU A 6 0.35 2.11 -8.47
N GLU A 7 0.50 0.96 -9.10
CA GLU A 7 -0.41 0.48 -10.15
C GLU A 7 -1.82 0.24 -9.62
N LEU A 8 -1.97 -0.37 -8.44
CA LEU A 8 -3.26 -0.51 -7.78
C LEU A 8 -3.91 0.84 -7.43
N LEU A 9 -3.11 1.79 -6.95
CA LEU A 9 -3.58 3.12 -6.65
C LEU A 9 -4.08 3.83 -7.91
N LYS A 10 -3.36 3.70 -9.04
CA LYS A 10 -3.78 4.23 -10.33
C LYS A 10 -5.04 3.56 -10.84
N SER A 11 -5.12 2.23 -10.81
CA SER A 11 -6.27 1.47 -11.32
C SER A 11 -7.54 1.74 -10.52
N LYS A 12 -7.44 1.93 -9.20
CA LYS A 12 -8.56 2.27 -8.32
C LYS A 12 -8.83 3.78 -8.20
N ASN A 13 -8.05 4.63 -8.89
CA ASN A 13 -8.13 6.09 -8.82
C ASN A 13 -8.03 6.60 -7.35
N ILE A 14 -7.13 5.99 -6.58
CA ILE A 14 -6.86 6.33 -5.19
C ILE A 14 -5.54 7.08 -5.13
N THR A 15 -5.57 8.29 -4.57
CA THR A 15 -4.34 9.05 -4.33
C THR A 15 -3.66 8.57 -3.05
N ARG A 16 -2.36 8.82 -2.92
CA ARG A 16 -1.60 8.54 -1.68
C ARG A 16 -2.23 9.19 -0.45
N TYR A 17 -2.77 10.40 -0.60
CA TYR A 17 -3.52 11.08 0.45
C TYR A 17 -4.79 10.31 0.86
N LYS A 18 -5.57 9.82 -0.13
CA LYS A 18 -6.75 9.01 0.15
C LYS A 18 -6.37 7.67 0.79
N LEU A 19 -5.29 7.02 0.34
CA LEU A 19 -4.76 5.82 0.97
C LEU A 19 -4.36 6.08 2.43
N SER A 20 -3.70 7.19 2.72
CA SER A 20 -3.34 7.60 4.08
C SER A 20 -4.57 7.71 4.98
N LYS A 21 -5.66 8.32 4.46
CA LYS A 21 -6.94 8.42 5.18
C LYS A 21 -7.64 7.09 5.37
N LEU A 22 -7.63 6.20 4.37
CA LEU A 22 -8.27 4.89 4.43
C LEU A 22 -7.55 3.93 5.39
N THR A 23 -6.23 3.87 5.31
CA THR A 23 -5.39 2.95 6.11
C THR A 23 -5.06 3.50 7.50
N GLY A 24 -5.21 4.81 7.69
CA GLY A 24 -4.70 5.53 8.85
C GLY A 24 -3.16 5.57 8.92
N ILE A 25 -2.46 5.23 7.84
CA ILE A 25 -1.00 5.28 7.77
C ILE A 25 -0.60 6.71 7.40
N GLY A 26 0.36 7.28 8.14
CA GLY A 26 0.84 8.63 7.86
C GLY A 26 1.48 8.76 6.48
N GLN A 27 1.36 9.93 5.86
CA GLN A 27 1.96 10.23 4.56
C GLN A 27 3.49 9.99 4.55
N THR A 28 4.17 10.32 5.65
CA THR A 28 5.61 10.07 5.81
C THR A 28 5.95 8.58 5.74
N THR A 29 5.14 7.74 6.39
CA THR A 29 5.31 6.28 6.37
C THR A 29 5.04 5.71 4.98
N LEU A 30 4.01 6.20 4.28
CA LEU A 30 3.77 5.82 2.88
C LEU A 30 4.92 6.23 1.96
N GLN A 31 5.54 7.40 2.21
CA GLN A 31 6.71 7.83 1.47
C GLN A 31 7.91 6.91 1.74
N SER A 32 8.14 6.48 2.98
CA SER A 32 9.18 5.49 3.29
C SER A 32 9.00 4.20 2.50
N TYR A 33 7.75 3.74 2.28
CA TYR A 33 7.50 2.55 1.45
C TYR A 33 7.89 2.73 -0.01
N LYS A 34 7.79 3.96 -0.52
CA LYS A 34 8.30 4.32 -1.85
C LYS A 34 9.82 4.27 -1.91
N ASP A 35 10.46 4.68 -0.82
CA ASP A 35 11.91 4.73 -0.71
C ASP A 35 12.54 3.34 -0.43
N GLY A 36 11.72 2.27 -0.41
CA GLY A 36 12.17 0.89 -0.29
C GLY A 36 11.99 0.29 1.11
N VAL A 37 11.39 1.01 2.06
CA VAL A 37 11.06 0.45 3.37
C VAL A 37 9.89 -0.52 3.25
N GLU A 38 10.01 -1.71 3.82
CA GLU A 38 8.90 -2.66 3.83
C GLU A 38 7.87 -2.31 4.92
N PRO A 39 6.57 -2.30 4.59
CA PRO A 39 5.53 -2.17 5.61
C PRO A 39 5.53 -3.38 6.54
N SER A 40 5.26 -3.12 7.82
CA SER A 40 4.95 -4.19 8.76
C SER A 40 3.68 -4.95 8.33
N PHE A 41 3.55 -6.21 8.75
CA PHE A 41 2.37 -7.04 8.43
C PHE A 41 1.04 -6.32 8.72
N LYS A 42 0.95 -5.63 9.86
CA LYS A 42 -0.24 -4.84 10.23
C LYS A 42 -0.56 -3.73 9.23
N ASN A 43 0.46 -3.02 8.74
CA ASN A 43 0.28 -1.96 7.76
C ASN A 43 -0.02 -2.54 6.38
N MET A 44 0.57 -3.68 6.04
CA MET A 44 0.23 -4.41 4.81
C MET A 44 -1.23 -4.86 4.82
N CYS A 45 -1.73 -5.42 5.92
CA CYS A 45 -3.15 -5.79 6.05
C CYS A 45 -4.05 -4.58 5.82
N LYS A 46 -3.76 -3.45 6.48
CA LYS A 46 -4.52 -2.21 6.28
C LYS A 46 -4.53 -1.73 4.84
N ILE A 47 -3.40 -1.80 4.15
CA ILE A 47 -3.28 -1.41 2.74
C ILE A 47 -4.11 -2.36 1.87
N ALA A 48 -4.00 -3.67 2.10
CA ALA A 48 -4.75 -4.70 1.39
C ALA A 48 -6.27 -4.55 1.61
N ASP A 49 -6.71 -4.36 2.85
CA ASP A 49 -8.11 -4.11 3.23
C ASP A 49 -8.63 -2.80 2.60
N ALA A 50 -7.85 -1.72 2.66
CA ALA A 50 -8.22 -0.42 2.09
C ALA A 50 -8.32 -0.44 0.56
N LEU A 51 -7.55 -1.31 -0.08
CA LEU A 51 -7.54 -1.49 -1.52
C LEU A 51 -8.42 -2.64 -1.97
N ASP A 52 -9.07 -3.38 -1.07
CA ASP A 52 -9.86 -4.57 -1.37
C ASP A 52 -9.10 -5.55 -2.27
N VAL A 53 -7.88 -5.90 -1.83
CA VAL A 53 -6.98 -6.87 -2.49
C VAL A 53 -6.43 -7.85 -1.47
N SER A 54 -6.06 -9.05 -1.92
CA SER A 54 -5.37 -10.01 -1.05
C SER A 54 -3.94 -9.54 -0.75
N LEU A 55 -3.46 -9.81 0.47
CA LEU A 55 -2.04 -9.64 0.85
C LEU A 55 -1.09 -10.35 -0.11
N ASP A 56 -1.54 -11.46 -0.67
CA ASP A 56 -0.78 -12.28 -1.61
C ASP A 56 -0.42 -11.50 -2.89
N TYR A 57 -1.21 -10.49 -3.27
CA TYR A 57 -0.89 -9.60 -4.38
C TYR A 57 0.44 -8.87 -4.19
N PHE A 58 0.82 -8.59 -2.94
CA PHE A 58 2.08 -7.92 -2.61
C PHE A 58 3.24 -8.89 -2.36
N ARG A 59 2.97 -10.20 -2.25
CA ARG A 59 4.03 -11.20 -2.22
C ARG A 59 4.60 -11.31 -3.63
N LYS A 60 5.93 -11.26 -3.73
CA LYS A 60 6.61 -11.77 -4.92
C LYS A 60 6.59 -13.29 -4.78
N ASP A 61 5.95 -13.97 -5.72
CA ASP A 61 6.25 -15.38 -5.98
C ASP A 61 7.75 -15.47 -6.31
N ASP A 62 8.46 -16.33 -5.60
CA ASP A 62 9.84 -16.72 -5.89
C ASP A 62 9.84 -17.73 -7.05
#